data_AF-A0A7Y1T0Y2-F1
#
_entry.id   AF-A0A7Y1T0Y2-F1
#
_cell.length_a   1.000
_cell.length_b   1.000
_cell.length_c   1.000
_cell.angle_alpha   90.00
_cell.angle_beta   90.00
_cell.angle_gamma   90.00
#
_symmetry.space_group_name_H-M   'P 1'
#
loop_
_entity.id
_entity.type
_entity.pdbx_description
1 polymer ?
#
loop_
_entity_poly.entity_id
_entity_poly.type
_entity_poly.pdbx_seq_one_letter_code
_entity_poly.pdbx_strand_id
1 'polypeptide(L)'
;NWLNDGIQCTIKVIELINYTHQSSYSLPIRPSPNLPNDQAITLYPSLGLFEGTNINAGRGTEYQFQRYGAPFLDKNHYTFSYTPVANFGSKYPKHENTTCYGEDLSSISVKRELTLKFVIDAYKNAVDKSKVFNTDNFTKHAGTESLQKQIEAGLSEAEIKTTWREGLLNYKVKRAKYLLYPEN
;
A
#
# COMPACT_ATOMS: atom_id res chain seq x y z
N ASN A 1 17.55 23.92 7.60
CA ASN A 1 17.24 23.43 8.96
C ASN A 1 15.74 23.18 9.04
N TRP A 2 15.33 21.95 9.36
CA TRP A 2 13.92 21.52 9.32
C TRP A 2 13.20 21.65 10.68
N LEU A 3 13.97 21.74 11.77
CA LEU A 3 13.45 22.06 13.10
C LEU A 3 13.21 23.58 13.22
N ASN A 4 12.16 23.94 13.97
CA ASN A 4 11.83 25.32 14.29
C ASN A 4 13.06 26.05 14.86
N ASP A 5 13.19 27.33 14.53
CA ASP A 5 14.25 28.21 15.03
C ASP A 5 15.68 27.73 14.75
N GLY A 6 15.85 26.89 13.73
CA GLY A 6 17.16 26.40 13.30
C GLY A 6 17.83 25.42 14.26
N ILE A 7 17.08 24.93 15.26
CA ILE A 7 17.55 23.97 16.27
C ILE A 7 18.24 22.78 15.59
N GLN A 8 19.37 22.35 16.16
CA GLN A 8 20.08 21.16 15.72
C GLN A 8 19.94 20.07 16.77
N CYS A 9 19.65 18.86 16.32
CA CYS A 9 19.68 17.68 17.17
C CYS A 9 21.01 16.95 16.93
N THR A 10 21.77 16.72 18.00
CA THR A 10 22.94 15.84 17.94
C THR A 10 22.45 14.39 17.88
N ILE A 11 22.58 13.75 16.71
CA ILE A 11 22.17 12.37 16.49
C ILE A 11 23.41 11.48 16.43
N LYS A 12 23.41 10.41 17.21
CA LYS A 12 24.36 9.30 17.09
C LYS A 12 23.61 8.07 16.58
N VAL A 13 24.05 7.50 15.47
CA VAL A 13 23.49 6.27 14.92
C VAL A 13 24.46 5.12 15.18
N ILE A 14 23.95 3.97 15.60
CA ILE A 14 24.71 2.73 15.70
C ILE A 14 24.33 1.87 14.50
N GLU A 15 25.25 1.72 13.56
CA GLU A 15 25.02 1.00 12.30
C GLU A 15 24.94 -0.52 12.50
N LEU A 16 24.13 -1.17 11.67
CA LEU A 16 24.07 -2.62 11.62
C LEU A 16 25.28 -3.17 10.88
N ILE A 17 25.88 -4.23 11.41
CA ILE A 17 26.82 -5.06 10.66
C ILE A 17 26.07 -5.98 9.69
N ASN A 18 26.66 -6.28 8.53
CA ASN A 18 26.13 -7.21 7.51
C ASN A 18 24.77 -6.83 6.90
N TYR A 19 24.46 -5.53 6.81
CA TYR A 19 23.24 -5.03 6.19
C TYR A 19 23.54 -4.15 4.98
N THR A 20 22.81 -4.36 3.89
CA THR A 20 22.75 -3.46 2.73
C THR A 20 21.30 -3.20 2.34
N HIS A 21 21.05 -2.25 1.45
CA HIS A 21 19.70 -2.00 0.95
C HIS A 21 19.11 -3.16 0.11
N GLN A 22 19.93 -4.14 -0.30
CA GLN A 22 19.51 -5.39 -0.96
C GLN A 22 19.22 -6.52 0.03
N SER A 23 19.62 -6.39 1.30
CA SER A 23 19.37 -7.42 2.31
C SER A 23 17.86 -7.65 2.47
N SER A 24 17.48 -8.92 2.52
CA SER A 24 16.14 -9.32 2.95
C SER A 24 16.17 -9.60 4.45
N TYR A 25 15.17 -9.07 5.17
CA TYR A 25 15.05 -9.25 6.62
C TYR A 25 13.62 -9.61 6.97
N SER A 26 13.43 -10.81 7.51
CA SER A 26 12.14 -11.29 8.02
C SER A 26 12.00 -10.85 9.47
N LEU A 27 10.90 -10.18 9.79
CA LEU A 27 10.68 -9.64 11.13
C LEU A 27 10.29 -10.76 12.10
N PRO A 28 11.04 -10.99 13.20
CA PRO A 28 10.72 -12.04 14.17
C PRO A 28 9.47 -11.72 15.00
N ILE A 29 9.08 -10.45 15.04
CA ILE A 29 7.91 -9.94 15.77
C ILE A 29 7.10 -9.11 14.79
N ARG A 30 5.78 -9.30 14.79
CA ARG A 30 4.84 -8.52 13.98
C ARG A 30 5.04 -7.03 14.27
N PRO A 31 5.31 -6.19 13.25
CA PRO A 31 5.43 -4.74 13.46
C PRO A 31 4.07 -4.09 13.79
N SER A 32 2.97 -4.75 13.44
CA SER A 32 1.60 -4.30 13.71
C SER A 32 0.66 -5.51 13.75
N PRO A 33 -0.46 -5.47 14.50
CA PRO A 33 -1.53 -6.46 14.39
C PRO A 33 -1.99 -6.73 12.96
N ASN A 34 -1.87 -5.74 12.08
CA ASN A 34 -2.31 -5.79 10.69
C ASN A 34 -1.25 -6.23 9.68
N LEU A 35 0.00 -6.35 10.12
CA LEU A 35 1.11 -6.81 9.29
C LEU A 35 1.63 -8.13 9.87
N PRO A 36 0.89 -9.24 9.66
CA PRO A 36 1.14 -10.48 10.38
C PRO A 36 2.37 -11.25 9.90
N ASN A 37 2.87 -11.00 8.68
CA ASN A 37 3.92 -11.77 8.02
C ASN A 37 4.61 -10.97 6.90
N ASP A 38 5.65 -11.55 6.30
CA ASP A 38 6.43 -10.94 5.21
C ASP A 38 5.62 -10.69 3.93
N GLN A 39 4.62 -11.51 3.64
CA GLN A 39 3.72 -11.31 2.50
C GLN A 39 2.94 -10.00 2.65
N ALA A 40 2.35 -9.76 3.83
CA ALA A 40 1.64 -8.52 4.14
C ALA A 40 2.58 -7.31 4.08
N ILE A 41 3.79 -7.43 4.63
CA ILE A 41 4.80 -6.35 4.59
C ILE A 41 5.19 -6.01 3.16
N THR A 42 5.36 -7.02 2.30
CA THR A 42 5.72 -6.84 0.89
C THR A 42 4.58 -6.21 0.09
N LEU A 43 3.34 -6.60 0.36
CA LEU A 43 2.14 -6.08 -0.31
C LEU A 43 1.70 -4.71 0.21
N TYR A 44 2.07 -4.33 1.44
CA TYR A 44 1.59 -3.13 2.13
C TYR A 44 1.75 -1.83 1.31
N PRO A 45 2.88 -1.54 0.63
CA PRO A 45 3.00 -0.34 -0.19
C PRO A 45 1.94 -0.24 -1.31
N SER A 46 1.47 -1.39 -1.80
CA SER A 46 0.47 -1.45 -2.87
C SER A 46 -0.96 -1.45 -2.31
N LEU A 47 -1.24 -2.29 -1.32
CA LEU A 47 -2.57 -2.44 -0.74
C LEU A 47 -2.91 -1.35 0.28
N GLY A 48 -1.91 -0.66 0.84
CA GLY A 48 -2.10 0.50 1.72
C GLY A 48 -2.87 1.65 1.04
N LEU A 49 -2.81 1.74 -0.29
CA LEU A 49 -3.62 2.70 -1.05
C LEU A 49 -5.13 2.48 -0.84
N PHE A 50 -5.57 1.25 -0.58
CA PHE A 50 -6.97 0.96 -0.27
C PHE A 50 -7.44 1.53 1.08
N GLU A 51 -6.55 1.98 1.95
CA GLU A 51 -6.95 2.71 3.15
C GLU A 51 -7.63 4.03 2.80
N GLY A 52 -7.21 4.67 1.69
CA GLY A 52 -7.84 5.86 1.11
C GLY A 52 -9.04 5.61 0.19
N THR A 53 -9.48 4.37 0.00
CA THR A 53 -10.65 4.02 -0.83
C THR A 53 -11.79 3.48 0.04
N ASN A 54 -12.95 3.12 -0.53
CA ASN A 54 -13.93 2.29 0.17
C ASN A 54 -13.73 0.79 -0.12
N ILE A 55 -12.56 0.35 -0.56
CA ILE A 55 -12.24 -1.07 -0.75
C ILE A 55 -11.63 -1.61 0.55
N ASN A 56 -12.04 -2.81 0.97
CA ASN A 56 -11.44 -3.49 2.12
C ASN A 56 -10.09 -4.11 1.69
N ALA A 57 -9.04 -3.90 2.47
CA ALA A 57 -7.68 -4.42 2.23
C ALA A 57 -7.42 -5.75 3.00
N GLY A 58 -8.42 -6.61 3.11
CA GLY A 58 -8.40 -7.83 3.93
C GLY A 58 -8.56 -7.62 5.43
N ARG A 59 -8.80 -6.39 5.91
CA ARG A 59 -9.05 -6.09 7.33
C ARG A 59 -10.32 -6.79 7.79
N GLY A 60 -10.31 -7.32 9.02
CA GLY A 60 -11.39 -8.17 9.54
C GLY A 60 -11.31 -9.62 9.04
N THR A 61 -10.13 -10.05 8.60
CA THR A 61 -9.78 -11.43 8.29
C THR A 61 -8.40 -11.76 8.88
N GLU A 62 -7.96 -13.01 8.78
CA GLU A 62 -6.57 -13.40 9.13
C GLU A 62 -5.52 -12.98 8.08
N TYR A 63 -5.95 -12.41 6.95
CA TYR A 63 -5.13 -12.12 5.77
C TYR A 63 -5.11 -10.62 5.43
N GLN A 64 -4.94 -9.80 6.44
CA GLN A 64 -4.89 -8.34 6.30
C GLN A 64 -3.69 -7.92 5.46
N PHE A 65 -3.90 -6.97 4.55
CA PHE A 65 -2.95 -6.58 3.50
C PHE A 65 -2.43 -7.76 2.68
N GLN A 66 -3.25 -8.79 2.50
CA GLN A 66 -2.98 -9.94 1.62
C GLN A 66 -4.19 -10.26 0.74
N ARG A 67 -5.19 -9.38 0.69
CA ARG A 67 -6.36 -9.49 -0.19
C ARG A 67 -7.01 -8.12 -0.32
N TYR A 68 -7.87 -7.96 -1.31
CA TYR A 68 -8.74 -6.79 -1.41
C TYR A 68 -10.13 -7.16 -1.90
N GLY A 69 -11.12 -6.33 -1.58
CA GLY A 69 -12.46 -6.51 -2.11
C GLY A 69 -13.49 -5.52 -1.57
N ALA A 70 -14.64 -5.44 -2.23
CA ALA A 70 -15.79 -4.67 -1.75
C ALA A 70 -17.11 -5.28 -2.27
N PRO A 71 -18.26 -4.96 -1.64
CA PRO A 71 -19.57 -5.44 -2.10
C PRO A 71 -19.98 -4.86 -3.46
N PHE A 72 -19.39 -3.73 -3.86
CA PHE A 72 -19.67 -3.03 -5.12
C PHE A 72 -18.67 -3.38 -6.25
N LEU A 73 -17.79 -4.37 -6.04
CA LEU A 73 -16.99 -4.94 -7.13
C LEU A 73 -17.81 -5.99 -7.91
N ASP A 74 -17.57 -6.13 -9.20
CA ASP A 74 -18.34 -7.02 -10.08
C ASP A 74 -18.13 -8.50 -9.69
N LYS A 75 -19.16 -9.09 -9.09
CA LYS A 75 -19.17 -10.50 -8.68
C LYS A 75 -18.97 -11.50 -9.82
N ASN A 76 -19.23 -11.10 -11.07
CA ASN A 76 -19.04 -11.97 -12.24
C ASN A 76 -17.59 -11.93 -12.74
N HIS A 77 -16.83 -10.89 -12.38
CA HIS A 77 -15.41 -10.77 -12.71
C HIS A 77 -14.54 -11.55 -11.73
N TYR A 78 -14.82 -11.44 -10.43
CA TYR A 78 -14.02 -12.04 -9.37
C TYR A 78 -14.49 -13.45 -9.00
N THR A 79 -13.55 -14.37 -8.83
CA THR A 79 -13.83 -15.76 -8.38
C THR A 79 -13.70 -15.93 -6.87
N PHE A 80 -13.07 -14.97 -6.18
CA PHE A 80 -12.87 -14.97 -4.75
C PHE A 80 -13.80 -13.98 -4.04
N SER A 81 -14.29 -14.37 -2.87
CA SER A 81 -15.06 -13.50 -1.98
C SER A 81 -14.78 -13.80 -0.52
N TYR A 82 -14.99 -12.81 0.35
CA TYR A 82 -14.82 -12.94 1.80
C TYR A 82 -15.76 -11.99 2.53
N THR A 83 -16.07 -12.30 3.79
CA THR A 83 -16.89 -11.44 4.65
C THR A 83 -16.02 -10.94 5.81
N PRO A 84 -15.67 -9.65 5.86
CA PRO A 84 -14.93 -9.06 6.98
C PRO A 84 -15.73 -9.14 8.28
N VAL A 85 -15.08 -9.54 9.37
CA VAL A 85 -15.66 -9.54 10.73
C VAL A 85 -14.67 -8.86 11.68
N ALA A 86 -15.16 -8.11 12.67
CA ALA A 86 -14.30 -7.52 13.68
C ALA A 86 -13.37 -8.57 14.32
N ASN A 87 -12.07 -8.26 14.39
CA ASN A 87 -11.07 -9.13 14.98
C ASN A 87 -9.94 -8.32 15.65
N PHE A 88 -8.90 -9.02 16.14
CA PHE A 88 -7.74 -8.39 16.79
C PHE A 88 -7.03 -7.36 15.88
N GLY A 89 -7.02 -7.59 14.57
CA GLY A 89 -6.44 -6.69 13.58
C GLY A 89 -7.27 -5.43 13.33
N SER A 90 -8.59 -5.59 13.28
CA SER A 90 -9.52 -4.50 12.97
C SER A 90 -10.82 -4.65 13.73
N LYS A 91 -11.07 -3.75 14.68
CA LYS A 91 -12.33 -3.67 15.43
C LYS A 91 -13.52 -3.19 14.60
N TYR A 92 -13.24 -2.43 13.53
CA TYR A 92 -14.26 -1.83 12.65
C TYR A 92 -13.80 -1.95 11.19
N PRO A 93 -13.79 -3.16 10.61
CA PRO A 93 -13.36 -3.35 9.23
C PRO A 93 -14.36 -2.72 8.25
N LYS A 94 -13.87 -2.25 7.10
CA LYS A 94 -14.75 -1.79 6.01
C LYS A 94 -15.65 -2.94 5.57
N HIS A 95 -16.94 -2.67 5.35
CA HIS A 95 -17.93 -3.69 4.94
C HIS A 95 -18.06 -4.84 5.93
N GLU A 96 -17.99 -4.54 7.23
CA GLU A 96 -18.22 -5.53 8.29
C GLU A 96 -19.52 -6.30 8.05
N ASN A 97 -19.46 -7.62 8.20
CA ASN A 97 -20.56 -8.57 8.00
C ASN A 97 -21.19 -8.53 6.60
N THR A 98 -20.51 -7.97 5.60
CA THR A 98 -20.98 -7.89 4.22
C THR A 98 -20.00 -8.58 3.26
N THR A 99 -20.51 -9.45 2.38
CA THR A 99 -19.71 -10.14 1.37
C THR A 99 -19.01 -9.16 0.44
N CYS A 100 -17.68 -9.26 0.36
CA CYS A 100 -16.81 -8.53 -0.53
C CYS A 100 -16.31 -9.46 -1.65
N TYR A 101 -16.37 -9.01 -2.89
CA TYR A 101 -15.76 -9.68 -4.05
C TYR A 101 -14.41 -9.04 -4.36
N GLY A 102 -13.44 -9.81 -4.81
CA GLY A 102 -12.09 -9.32 -5.11
C GLY A 102 -11.07 -10.44 -5.27
N GLU A 103 -9.84 -10.22 -4.81
CA GLU A 103 -8.71 -11.15 -4.99
C GLU A 103 -8.04 -11.53 -3.66
N ASP A 104 -7.59 -12.79 -3.58
CA ASP A 104 -6.70 -13.28 -2.51
C ASP A 104 -5.25 -13.29 -3.01
N LEU A 105 -4.39 -12.54 -2.34
CA LEU A 105 -2.98 -12.34 -2.65
C LEU A 105 -2.07 -13.02 -1.62
N SER A 106 -2.62 -13.84 -0.72
CA SER A 106 -1.87 -14.47 0.37
C SER A 106 -0.85 -15.52 -0.08
N SER A 107 -1.04 -16.12 -1.27
CA SER A 107 -0.18 -17.16 -1.81
C SER A 107 0.55 -16.78 -3.10
N ILE A 108 0.41 -15.53 -3.56
CA ILE A 108 1.07 -15.10 -4.81
C ILE A 108 2.53 -14.73 -4.58
N SER A 109 3.39 -15.07 -5.54
CA SER A 109 4.77 -14.59 -5.55
C SER A 109 4.78 -13.13 -5.98
N VAL A 110 5.09 -12.23 -5.04
CA VAL A 110 5.20 -10.79 -5.29
C VAL A 110 6.65 -10.34 -5.26
N LYS A 111 7.00 -9.45 -6.19
CA LYS A 111 8.27 -8.72 -6.12
C LYS A 111 8.17 -7.67 -5.01
N ARG A 112 9.29 -7.36 -4.37
CA ARG A 112 9.40 -6.26 -3.40
C ARG A 112 9.40 -4.91 -4.12
N GLU A 113 8.25 -4.54 -4.67
CA GLU A 113 8.01 -3.29 -5.38
C GLU A 113 6.57 -2.84 -5.18
N LEU A 114 6.35 -1.52 -5.23
CA LEU A 114 4.99 -0.98 -5.29
C LEU A 114 4.38 -1.29 -6.65
N THR A 115 3.14 -1.79 -6.67
CA THR A 115 2.35 -1.92 -7.89
C THR A 115 0.99 -1.25 -7.77
N LEU A 116 0.55 -0.63 -8.87
CA LEU A 116 -0.79 -0.03 -8.99
C LEU A 116 -1.82 -1.01 -9.56
N LYS A 117 -1.41 -2.22 -9.94
CA LYS A 117 -2.30 -3.22 -10.57
C LYS A 117 -3.57 -3.45 -9.77
N PHE A 118 -3.45 -3.60 -8.44
CA PHE A 118 -4.60 -3.92 -7.58
C PHE A 118 -5.61 -2.78 -7.49
N VAL A 119 -5.15 -1.53 -7.31
CA VAL A 119 -6.08 -0.39 -7.23
C VAL A 119 -6.71 -0.06 -8.59
N ILE A 120 -5.94 -0.21 -9.68
CA ILE A 120 -6.45 -0.04 -11.05
C ILE A 120 -7.48 -1.14 -11.37
N ASP A 121 -7.18 -2.39 -11.02
CA ASP A 121 -8.09 -3.53 -11.20
C ASP A 121 -9.42 -3.30 -10.47
N ALA A 122 -9.36 -2.99 -9.17
CA ALA A 122 -10.56 -2.76 -8.38
C ALA A 122 -11.37 -1.55 -8.86
N TYR A 123 -10.71 -0.48 -9.34
CA TYR A 123 -11.42 0.65 -9.95
C TYR A 123 -12.09 0.28 -11.28
N LYS A 124 -11.41 -0.48 -12.13
CA LYS A 124 -11.96 -0.91 -13.44
C LYS A 124 -13.16 -1.81 -13.28
N ASN A 125 -13.14 -2.71 -12.31
CA ASN A 125 -14.16 -3.72 -12.07
C ASN A 125 -15.16 -3.34 -10.94
N ALA A 126 -15.20 -2.07 -10.55
CA ALA A 126 -16.28 -1.57 -9.70
C ALA A 126 -17.57 -1.39 -10.52
N VAL A 127 -18.67 -1.97 -10.04
CA VAL A 127 -20.01 -1.76 -10.62
C VAL A 127 -20.43 -0.28 -10.48
N ASP A 128 -20.00 0.36 -9.39
CA ASP A 128 -20.19 1.77 -9.12
C ASP A 128 -18.85 2.43 -8.77
N LYS A 129 -18.23 3.06 -9.78
CA LYS A 129 -16.93 3.72 -9.66
C LYS A 129 -16.94 4.91 -8.70
N SER A 130 -18.11 5.55 -8.49
CA SER A 130 -18.23 6.67 -7.56
C SER A 130 -17.98 6.27 -6.10
N LYS A 131 -18.12 4.98 -5.78
CA LYS A 131 -17.84 4.42 -4.46
C LYS A 131 -16.37 4.09 -4.24
N VAL A 132 -15.50 4.12 -5.25
CA VAL A 132 -14.14 3.63 -5.09
C VAL A 132 -13.33 4.56 -4.19
N PHE A 133 -13.14 5.82 -4.60
CA PHE A 133 -12.23 6.73 -3.90
C PHE A 133 -12.92 7.51 -2.77
N ASN A 134 -12.24 7.63 -1.63
CA ASN A 134 -12.48 8.69 -0.68
C ASN A 134 -11.40 9.75 -0.93
N THR A 135 -11.70 10.74 -1.77
CA THR A 135 -10.71 11.63 -2.40
C THR A 135 -9.73 12.26 -1.41
N ASP A 136 -10.23 12.81 -0.28
CA ASP A 136 -9.38 13.44 0.74
C ASP A 136 -8.43 12.43 1.37
N ASN A 137 -8.90 11.23 1.68
CA ASN A 137 -8.09 10.19 2.29
C ASN A 137 -7.13 9.57 1.27
N PHE A 138 -7.58 9.31 0.05
CA PHE A 138 -6.73 8.78 -1.01
C PHE A 138 -5.57 9.73 -1.33
N THR A 139 -5.84 11.03 -1.41
CA THR A 139 -4.82 12.06 -1.65
C THR A 139 -3.77 12.07 -0.54
N LYS A 140 -4.17 11.93 0.73
CA LYS A 140 -3.24 11.82 1.86
C LYS A 140 -2.34 10.59 1.79
N HIS A 141 -2.87 9.44 1.37
CA HIS A 141 -2.10 8.21 1.25
C HIS A 141 -1.19 8.23 0.00
N ALA A 142 -1.68 8.77 -1.11
CA ALA A 142 -0.93 8.89 -2.36
C ALA A 142 0.13 10.01 -2.33
N GLY A 143 -0.04 10.99 -1.45
CA GLY A 143 0.80 12.20 -1.38
C GLY A 143 0.56 13.21 -2.51
N THR A 144 -0.49 13.00 -3.31
CA THR A 144 -0.85 13.86 -4.45
C THR A 144 -2.29 13.58 -4.89
N GLU A 145 -2.97 14.60 -5.44
CA GLU A 145 -4.26 14.43 -6.10
C GLU A 145 -4.15 13.77 -7.48
N SER A 146 -2.95 13.76 -8.08
CA SER A 146 -2.75 13.35 -9.47
C SER A 146 -3.06 11.87 -9.69
N LEU A 147 -2.72 11.00 -8.73
CA LEU A 147 -2.86 9.56 -8.88
C LEU A 147 -4.32 9.14 -9.13
N GLN A 148 -5.27 9.69 -8.37
CA GLN A 148 -6.69 9.39 -8.56
C GLN A 148 -7.13 9.80 -9.97
N LYS A 149 -6.83 11.04 -10.37
CA LYS A 149 -7.17 11.59 -11.69
C LYS A 149 -6.60 10.73 -12.83
N GLN A 150 -5.38 10.22 -12.67
CA GLN A 150 -4.74 9.34 -13.65
C GLN A 150 -5.43 7.97 -13.76
N ILE A 151 -5.79 7.36 -12.62
CA ILE A 151 -6.53 6.09 -12.60
C ILE A 151 -7.92 6.27 -13.23
N GLU A 152 -8.61 7.36 -12.90
CA GLU A 152 -9.93 7.71 -13.44
C GLU A 152 -9.88 7.94 -14.96
N ALA A 153 -8.81 8.56 -15.45
CA ALA A 153 -8.53 8.77 -16.87
C ALA A 153 -8.08 7.49 -17.61
N GLY A 154 -7.91 6.37 -16.90
CA GLY A 154 -7.63 5.06 -17.49
C GLY A 154 -6.16 4.81 -17.85
N LEU A 155 -5.22 5.60 -17.31
CA LEU A 155 -3.79 5.38 -17.53
C LEU A 155 -3.37 4.02 -16.98
N SER A 156 -2.44 3.39 -17.67
CA SER A 156 -1.76 2.19 -17.21
C SER A 156 -0.78 2.51 -16.07
N GLU A 157 -0.43 1.48 -15.30
CA GLU A 157 0.60 1.58 -14.26
C GLU A 157 1.93 2.11 -14.81
N ALA A 158 2.31 1.73 -16.03
CA ALA A 158 3.56 2.15 -16.65
C ALA A 158 3.55 3.65 -16.98
N GLU A 159 2.44 4.17 -17.49
CA GLU A 159 2.25 5.59 -17.77
C GLU A 159 2.29 6.41 -16.48
N ILE A 160 1.59 5.95 -15.43
CA ILE A 160 1.61 6.61 -14.12
C ILE A 160 3.02 6.60 -13.51
N LYS A 161 3.72 5.46 -13.52
CA LYS A 161 5.10 5.38 -13.00
C LYS A 161 6.08 6.25 -13.77
N THR A 162 5.81 6.52 -15.05
CA THR A 162 6.61 7.45 -15.84
C THR A 162 6.54 8.86 -15.28
N THR A 163 5.38 9.30 -14.79
CA THR A 163 5.22 10.65 -14.19
C THR A 163 5.95 10.81 -12.86
N TRP A 164 6.34 9.72 -12.20
CA TRP A 164 7.10 9.75 -10.94
C TRP A 164 8.62 9.74 -11.14
N ARG A 165 9.10 9.41 -12.34
CA ARG A 165 10.51 9.13 -12.61
C ARG A 165 11.42 10.28 -12.20
N GLU A 166 11.07 11.51 -12.58
CA GLU A 166 11.87 12.70 -12.24
C GLU A 166 11.94 12.91 -10.72
N GLY A 167 10.79 12.82 -10.03
CA GLY A 167 10.73 12.93 -8.57
C GLY A 167 11.57 11.87 -7.86
N LEU A 168 11.55 10.63 -8.34
CA LEU A 168 12.36 9.53 -7.81
C LEU A 168 13.85 9.75 -8.03
N LEU A 169 14.26 10.24 -9.21
CA LEU A 169 15.66 10.58 -9.50
C LEU A 169 16.16 11.71 -8.58
N ASN A 170 15.36 12.77 -8.45
CA ASN A 170 15.65 13.88 -7.55
C ASN A 170 15.76 13.42 -6.08
N TYR A 171 14.91 12.49 -5.65
CA TYR A 171 14.96 11.93 -4.31
C TYR A 171 16.22 11.06 -4.08
N LYS A 172 16.63 10.25 -5.07
CA LYS A 172 17.88 9.47 -5.00
C LYS A 172 19.10 10.36 -4.77
N VAL A 173 19.21 11.48 -5.50
CA VAL A 173 20.29 12.46 -5.29
C VAL A 173 20.24 13.09 -3.89
N LYS A 174 19.03 13.41 -3.40
CA LYS A 174 18.86 13.98 -2.06
C LYS A 174 19.24 12.99 -0.95
N ARG A 175 18.81 11.73 -1.04
CA ARG A 175 19.03 10.73 0.02
C ARG A 175 20.48 10.25 0.09
N ALA A 176 21.24 10.30 -1.00
CA ALA A 176 22.64 9.87 -1.07
C ALA A 176 23.53 10.53 0.00
N LYS A 177 23.20 11.77 0.42
CA LYS A 177 23.91 12.51 1.49
C LYS A 177 23.75 11.89 2.88
N TYR A 178 22.82 10.96 3.06
CA TYR A 178 22.41 10.42 4.36
C TYR A 178 22.44 8.89 4.41
N LEU A 179 22.95 8.23 3.37
CA LEU A 179 23.04 6.77 3.36
C LEU A 179 24.12 6.31 4.32
N LEU A 180 23.79 5.33 5.16
CA LEU A 180 24.73 4.61 6.03
C LEU A 180 25.18 3.28 5.40
N TYR A 181 24.48 2.82 4.37
CA TYR A 181 24.72 1.53 3.71
C TYR A 181 24.80 1.70 2.19
N PRO A 182 25.49 0.80 1.47
CA PRO A 182 25.61 0.88 0.00
C PRO A 182 24.25 0.95 -0.70
N GLU A 183 24.18 1.79 -1.73
CA GLU A 183 22.94 1.99 -2.50
C GLU A 183 22.58 0.77 -3.38
N ASN A 184 21.29 0.67 -3.72
CA ASN A 184 20.74 -0.28 -4.69
C ASN A 184 20.79 0.21 -6.13
#